data_AF-A0A2R5FAP2-F1
#
_entry.id   AF-A0A2R5FAP2-F1
#
_cell.length_a   1.000
_cell.length_b   1.000
_cell.length_c   1.000
_cell.angle_alpha   90.00
_cell.angle_beta   90.00
_cell.angle_gamma   90.00
#
_symmetry.space_group_name_H-M   'P 1'
#
loop_
_entity.id
_entity.type
_entity.pdbx_description
1 polymer ?
#
loop_
_entity_poly.entity_id
_entity_poly.type
_entity_poly.pdbx_seq_one_letter_code
_entity_poly.pdbx_strand_id
1 'polypeptide(L)'
;MSSAKCTFLRAVGFSLPEIAGKHHRIFCNEDYANSKEYQGFWNRLNQGEFISGLFERRDKNGQILWLEASYNPIFDDEGHVYKVIKFANDATEREEDIRHDVELVHSTHSLSTEQREICEQGHIIIEHTVGGMRKIAESASMSAEHISELEKQSSQINALVKTIKEIADQTNFYSIECLHRGGASRRNGKRVCGGSRRGA
;
A
#
# COMPACT_ATOMS: atom_id res chain seq x y z
N MET A 1 35.49 17.32 49.30
CA MET A 1 34.59 16.31 48.68
C MET A 1 33.14 16.77 48.86
N SER A 2 32.60 17.57 47.93
CA SER A 2 31.28 18.19 48.10
C SER A 2 30.44 18.31 46.82
N SER A 3 30.62 17.46 45.80
CA SER A 3 29.83 17.59 44.55
C SER A 3 28.59 16.68 44.48
N ALA A 4 28.46 15.64 45.31
CA ALA A 4 27.34 14.69 45.22
C ALA A 4 26.00 15.22 45.77
N LYS A 5 26.00 16.17 46.73
CA LYS A 5 24.76 16.74 47.32
C LYS A 5 24.07 17.77 46.43
N CYS A 6 24.82 18.48 45.58
CA CYS A 6 24.24 19.47 44.65
C CYS A 6 23.45 18.81 43.53
N THR A 7 23.84 17.61 43.10
CA THR A 7 23.21 16.94 41.94
C THR A 7 21.80 16.46 42.27
N PHE A 8 21.60 15.81 43.43
CA PHE A 8 20.28 15.31 43.80
C PHE A 8 19.28 16.43 44.06
N LEU A 9 19.63 17.43 44.87
CA LEU A 9 18.75 18.57 45.18
C LEU A 9 18.35 19.34 43.92
N ARG A 10 19.29 19.49 42.98
CA ARG A 10 19.03 20.08 41.67
C ARG A 10 18.07 19.23 40.84
N ALA A 11 18.28 17.91 40.77
CA ALA A 11 17.44 17.00 40.00
C ALA A 11 16.00 16.96 40.54
N VAL A 12 15.80 16.94 41.87
CA VAL A 12 14.46 16.92 42.45
C VAL A 12 13.81 18.31 42.58
N GLY A 13 14.57 19.39 42.38
CA GLY A 13 14.07 20.76 42.47
C GLY A 13 13.74 21.24 43.90
N PHE A 14 14.17 20.51 44.93
CA PHE A 14 13.97 20.88 46.33
C PHE A 14 15.26 21.41 46.96
N SER A 15 15.11 22.31 47.92
CA SER A 15 16.19 22.72 48.82
C SER A 15 16.35 21.73 50.00
N LEU A 16 17.55 21.70 50.60
CA LEU A 16 17.81 20.83 51.75
C LEU A 16 16.82 21.05 52.93
N PRO A 17 16.47 22.30 53.31
CA PRO A 17 15.50 22.54 54.39
C PRO A 17 14.09 22.01 54.07
N GLU A 18 13.71 21.94 52.80
CA GLU A 18 12.38 21.45 52.41
C GLU A 18 12.23 19.93 52.55
N ILE A 19 13.35 19.19 52.43
CA ILE A 19 13.34 17.72 52.45
C ILE A 19 13.89 17.12 53.75
N ALA A 20 14.64 17.89 54.54
CA ALA A 20 15.18 17.43 55.80
C ALA A 20 14.04 17.01 56.76
N GLY A 21 14.12 15.79 57.28
CA GLY A 21 13.09 15.22 58.16
C GLY A 21 11.80 14.79 57.46
N LYS A 22 11.67 14.98 56.14
CA LYS A 22 10.54 14.47 55.37
C LYS A 22 10.78 13.03 54.96
N HIS A 23 9.70 12.25 54.92
CA HIS A 23 9.75 10.89 54.41
C HIS A 23 9.96 10.89 52.89
N HIS A 24 10.70 9.90 52.36
CA HIS A 24 10.99 9.75 50.92
C HIS A 24 9.74 9.78 50.01
N ARG A 25 8.54 9.54 50.55
CA ARG A 25 7.28 9.48 49.79
C ARG A 25 6.97 10.78 49.03
N ILE A 26 7.56 11.90 49.44
CA ILE A 26 7.39 13.21 48.77
C ILE A 26 7.92 13.22 47.33
N PHE A 27 8.78 12.28 46.96
CA PHE A 27 9.30 12.12 45.60
C PHE A 27 8.54 11.06 44.80
N CYS A 28 7.48 10.47 45.35
CA CYS A 28 6.70 9.43 44.68
C CYS A 28 5.39 10.03 44.17
N ASN A 29 4.79 9.42 43.14
CA ASN A 29 3.38 9.68 42.85
C ASN A 29 2.49 9.16 44.01
N GLU A 30 1.29 9.72 44.15
CA GLU A 30 0.41 9.38 45.28
C GLU A 30 -0.04 7.92 45.25
N ASP A 31 -0.34 7.39 44.06
CA ASP A 31 -0.80 6.01 43.88
C ASP A 31 0.25 5.01 44.38
N TYR A 32 1.51 5.17 43.99
CA TYR A 32 2.63 4.34 44.45
C TYR A 32 2.90 4.56 45.94
N ALA A 33 2.91 5.81 46.42
CA ALA A 33 3.17 6.09 47.83
C ALA A 33 2.17 5.41 48.78
N ASN A 34 0.93 5.19 48.32
CA ASN A 34 -0.13 4.52 49.05
C ASN A 34 -0.22 3.01 48.76
N SER A 35 0.63 2.48 47.90
CA SER A 35 0.55 1.10 47.42
C SER A 35 1.22 0.09 48.34
N LYS A 36 0.89 -1.20 48.15
CA LYS A 36 1.55 -2.30 48.88
C LYS A 36 3.01 -2.45 48.47
N GLU A 37 3.32 -2.10 47.23
CA GLU A 37 4.67 -2.16 46.67
C GLU A 37 5.60 -1.18 47.39
N TYR A 38 5.15 0.04 47.70
CA TYR A 38 5.93 1.00 48.48
C TYR A 38 6.16 0.56 49.92
N GLN A 39 5.14 -0.05 50.56
CA GLN A 39 5.29 -0.63 51.90
C GLN A 39 6.28 -1.80 51.87
N GLY A 40 6.16 -2.69 50.89
CA GLY A 40 7.07 -3.82 50.68
C GLY A 40 8.51 -3.37 50.44
N PHE A 41 8.71 -2.29 49.68
CA PHE A 41 10.02 -1.70 49.45
C PHE A 41 10.73 -1.31 50.75
N TRP A 42 10.03 -0.60 51.66
CA TRP A 42 10.62 -0.23 52.96
C TRP A 42 10.78 -1.42 53.90
N ASN A 43 9.88 -2.40 53.88
CA ASN A 43 10.01 -3.62 54.67
C ASN A 43 11.28 -4.39 54.29
N ARG A 44 11.57 -4.51 52.99
CA ARG A 44 12.79 -5.15 52.47
C ARG A 44 14.06 -4.41 52.93
N LEU A 45 14.07 -3.09 52.81
CA LEU A 45 15.19 -2.26 53.30
C LEU A 45 15.42 -2.42 54.81
N ASN A 46 14.34 -2.45 55.60
CA ASN A 46 14.42 -2.66 57.05
C ASN A 46 14.89 -4.07 57.43
N GLN A 47 14.71 -5.05 56.54
CA GLN A 47 15.27 -6.40 56.68
C GLN A 47 16.75 -6.47 56.26
N GLY A 48 17.34 -5.36 55.83
CA GLY A 48 18.74 -5.29 55.40
C GLY A 48 18.95 -5.56 53.92
N GLU A 49 17.90 -5.70 53.13
CA GLU A 49 18.02 -5.94 51.70
C GLU A 49 18.51 -4.69 50.97
N PHE A 50 19.57 -4.84 50.18
CA PHE A 50 20.00 -3.80 49.23
C PHE A 50 19.07 -3.77 48.01
N ILE A 51 18.65 -2.57 47.60
CA ILE A 51 17.78 -2.40 46.43
C ILE A 51 18.40 -1.39 45.48
N SER A 52 18.61 -1.77 44.22
CA SER A 52 19.02 -0.87 43.14
C SER A 52 18.16 -1.03 41.90
N GLY A 53 18.09 0.02 41.09
CA GLY A 53 17.37 0.02 39.83
C GLY A 53 17.03 1.42 39.35
N LEU A 54 16.19 1.46 38.32
CA LEU A 54 15.62 2.68 37.77
C LEU A 54 14.24 2.91 38.39
N PHE A 55 13.99 4.10 38.89
CA PHE A 55 12.75 4.43 39.59
C PHE A 55 12.12 5.71 39.05
N GLU A 56 10.86 5.62 38.66
CA GLU A 56 10.03 6.80 38.37
C GLU A 56 9.72 7.56 39.67
N ARG A 57 10.03 8.85 39.69
CA ARG A 57 9.82 9.77 40.80
C ARG A 57 9.23 11.08 40.28
N ARG A 58 8.89 11.96 41.20
CA ARG A 58 8.40 13.31 40.91
C ARG A 58 9.32 14.36 41.51
N ASP A 59 9.58 15.40 40.73
CA ASP A 59 10.24 16.62 41.21
C ASP A 59 9.27 17.50 42.01
N LYS A 60 9.74 18.64 42.51
CA LYS A 60 8.92 19.63 43.23
C LYS A 60 7.71 20.14 42.43
N ASN A 61 7.79 20.14 41.10
CA ASN A 61 6.73 20.61 40.21
C ASN A 61 5.77 19.48 39.78
N GLY A 62 6.01 18.25 40.22
CA GLY A 62 5.22 17.07 39.86
C GLY A 62 5.61 16.43 38.53
N GLN A 63 6.67 16.92 37.86
CA GLN A 63 7.18 16.36 36.62
C GLN A 63 7.83 15.00 36.86
N ILE A 64 7.79 14.13 35.84
CA ILE A 64 8.39 12.80 35.91
C ILE A 64 9.91 12.95 35.95
N LEU A 65 10.54 12.24 36.88
CA LEU A 65 11.97 12.18 37.05
C LEU A 65 12.39 10.72 37.12
N TRP A 66 13.28 10.29 36.23
CA TRP A 66 13.83 8.94 36.26
C TRP A 66 15.13 8.95 37.06
N LEU A 67 15.14 8.20 38.17
CA LEU A 67 16.31 8.10 39.03
C LEU A 67 16.88 6.68 38.98
N GLU A 68 18.10 6.56 38.46
CA GLU A 68 18.91 5.37 38.69
C GLU A 68 19.47 5.46 40.10
N ALA A 69 19.00 4.59 40.99
CA ALA A 69 19.25 4.72 42.42
C ALA A 69 19.61 3.39 43.08
N SER A 70 20.37 3.49 44.17
CA SER A 70 20.67 2.40 45.07
C SER A 70 20.37 2.80 46.52
N TYR A 71 19.72 1.90 47.25
CA TYR A 71 19.29 2.07 48.63
C TYR A 71 20.03 1.04 49.47
N ASN A 72 20.90 1.53 50.36
CA ASN A 72 21.86 0.73 51.11
C ASN A 72 21.52 0.83 52.60
N PRO A 73 20.97 -0.25 53.21
CA PRO A 73 20.81 -0.34 54.65
C PRO A 73 22.16 -0.27 55.37
N ILE A 74 22.19 0.45 56.50
CA ILE A 74 23.33 0.56 57.40
C ILE A 74 22.92 -0.06 58.73
N PHE A 75 23.77 -0.99 59.19
CA PHE A 75 23.55 -1.78 60.38
C PHE A 75 24.30 -1.18 61.58
N ASP A 76 23.71 -1.30 62.76
CA ASP A 76 24.38 -0.99 64.02
C ASP A 76 25.23 -2.19 64.50
N ASP A 77 25.85 -2.05 65.67
CA ASP A 77 26.68 -3.09 66.28
C ASP A 77 25.90 -4.36 66.69
N GLU A 78 24.56 -4.27 66.77
CA GLU A 78 23.66 -5.38 67.07
C GLU A 78 23.10 -6.05 65.81
N GLY A 79 23.44 -5.53 64.61
CA GLY A 79 22.98 -6.05 63.33
C GLY A 79 21.60 -5.56 62.91
N HIS A 80 21.05 -4.52 63.55
CA HIS A 80 19.77 -3.92 63.17
C HIS A 80 19.99 -2.76 62.20
N VAL A 81 19.09 -2.64 61.20
CA VAL A 81 19.11 -1.50 60.27
C VAL A 81 18.65 -0.24 61.00
N TYR A 82 19.54 0.74 61.16
CA TYR A 82 19.20 2.03 61.79
C TYR A 82 19.15 3.20 60.79
N LYS A 83 19.67 2.99 59.56
CA LYS A 83 19.69 4.02 58.52
C LYS A 83 19.69 3.41 57.13
N VAL A 84 19.13 4.11 56.16
CA VAL A 84 19.28 3.80 54.73
C VAL A 84 19.98 4.96 54.04
N ILE A 85 21.04 4.66 53.28
CA ILE A 85 21.73 5.63 52.43
C ILE A 85 21.28 5.40 50.98
N LYS A 86 20.72 6.45 50.38
CA LYS A 86 20.34 6.48 48.97
C LYS A 86 21.43 7.18 48.16
N PHE A 87 21.89 6.52 47.10
CA PHE A 87 22.57 7.18 45.99
C PHE A 87 21.62 7.22 44.81
N ALA A 88 21.57 8.34 44.11
CA ALA A 88 20.74 8.49 42.93
C ALA A 88 21.42 9.40 41.92
N ASN A 89 21.33 8.99 40.65
CA ASN A 89 21.68 9.80 39.51
C ASN A 89 20.43 10.09 38.68
N ASP A 90 20.38 11.28 38.11
CA ASP A 90 19.33 11.63 37.17
C ASP A 90 19.58 10.92 35.84
N ALA A 91 18.62 10.12 35.41
CA ALA A 91 18.64 9.38 34.16
C ALA A 91 17.50 9.81 33.23
N THR A 92 16.83 10.93 33.53
CA THR A 92 15.61 11.37 32.81
C THR A 92 15.86 11.57 31.32
N GLU A 93 16.90 12.34 30.96
CA GLU A 93 17.29 12.57 29.57
C GLU A 93 17.57 11.24 28.84
N ARG A 94 18.31 10.33 29.47
CA ARG A 94 18.61 9.00 28.90
C ARG A 94 17.35 8.17 28.65
N GLU A 95 16.41 8.17 29.59
CA GLU A 95 15.18 7.41 29.45
C GLU A 95 14.22 8.03 28.43
N GLU A 96 14.21 9.37 28.32
CA GLU A 96 13.47 10.08 27.27
C GLU A 96 14.03 9.77 25.88
N ASP A 97 15.36 9.76 25.73
CA ASP A 97 16.03 9.38 24.48
C ASP A 97 15.72 7.93 24.10
N ILE A 98 15.83 6.99 25.05
CA ILE A 98 15.48 5.58 24.81
C ILE A 98 14.02 5.45 24.39
N ARG A 99 13.11 6.17 25.05
CA ARG A 99 11.68 6.14 24.70
C ARG A 99 11.44 6.69 23.29
N HIS A 100 12.15 7.76 22.93
CA HIS A 100 12.07 8.35 21.59
C HIS A 100 12.60 7.39 20.51
N ASP A 101 13.71 6.71 20.77
CA ASP A 101 14.29 5.71 19.86
C ASP A 101 13.37 4.50 19.68
N VAL A 102 12.70 4.06 20.75
CA VAL A 102 11.70 2.97 20.68
C VAL A 102 10.49 3.39 19.84
N GLU A 103 10.02 4.64 19.93
CA GLU A 103 8.96 5.18 19.06
C GLU A 103 9.38 5.24 17.58
N LEU A 104 10.65 5.58 17.29
CA LEU A 104 11.20 5.56 15.93
C LEU A 104 11.21 4.14 15.35
N VAL A 105 11.60 3.13 16.14
CA VAL A 105 11.59 1.73 15.71
C VAL A 105 10.16 1.21 15.48
N HIS A 106 9.21 1.57 16.34
CA HIS A 106 7.81 1.18 16.17
C HIS A 106 7.16 1.78 14.92
N SER A 107 7.41 3.05 14.63
CA SER A 107 6.91 3.71 13.42
C SER A 107 7.54 3.15 12.13
N THR A 108 8.81 2.71 12.18
CA THR A 108 9.47 2.02 11.06
C THR A 108 8.84 0.65 10.77
N HIS A 109 8.41 -0.08 11.81
CA HIS A 109 7.77 -1.37 11.66
C HIS A 109 6.35 -1.24 11.04
N SER A 110 5.54 -0.27 11.48
CA SER A 110 4.21 -0.05 10.90
C SER A 110 4.26 0.42 9.45
N LEU A 111 5.25 1.26 9.10
CA LEU A 111 5.52 1.64 7.71
C LEU A 111 5.86 0.40 6.87
N SER A 112 6.63 -0.57 7.38
CA SER A 112 6.99 -1.78 6.61
C SER A 112 5.80 -2.71 6.33
N THR A 113 4.85 -2.80 7.27
CA THR A 113 3.64 -3.61 7.10
C THR A 113 2.64 -2.96 6.15
N GLU A 114 2.52 -1.62 6.20
CA GLU A 114 1.66 -0.85 5.28
C GLU A 114 2.26 -0.78 3.86
N GLN A 115 3.60 -0.65 3.73
CA GLN A 115 4.31 -0.65 2.45
C GLN A 115 4.17 -1.99 1.69
N ARG A 116 3.95 -3.11 2.40
CA ARG A 116 3.81 -4.44 1.79
C ARG A 116 2.56 -4.55 0.93
N GLU A 117 1.45 -3.94 1.34
CA GLU A 117 0.20 -3.93 0.57
C GLU A 117 0.34 -3.14 -0.73
N ILE A 118 1.07 -2.02 -0.72
CA ILE A 118 1.27 -1.16 -1.90
C ILE A 118 2.13 -1.87 -2.96
N CYS A 119 3.20 -2.56 -2.55
CA CYS A 119 4.05 -3.30 -3.48
C CYS A 119 3.33 -4.52 -4.10
N GLU A 120 2.52 -5.23 -3.31
CA GLU A 120 1.74 -6.38 -3.79
C GLU A 120 0.63 -5.94 -4.77
N GLN A 121 -0.08 -4.86 -4.46
CA GLN A 121 -1.06 -4.26 -5.38
C GLN A 121 -0.40 -3.70 -6.65
N GLY A 122 0.76 -3.06 -6.52
CA GLY A 122 1.52 -2.54 -7.66
C GLY A 122 1.91 -3.63 -8.65
N HIS A 123 2.29 -4.82 -8.16
CA HIS A 123 2.63 -5.95 -9.02
C HIS A 123 1.44 -6.44 -9.85
N ILE A 124 0.27 -6.59 -9.22
CA ILE A 124 -0.98 -7.03 -9.88
C ILE A 124 -1.41 -6.02 -10.96
N ILE A 125 -1.29 -4.71 -10.67
CA ILE A 125 -1.66 -3.65 -11.62
C ILE A 125 -0.74 -3.67 -12.85
N ILE A 126 0.57 -3.84 -12.67
CA ILE A 126 1.53 -3.90 -13.77
C ILE A 126 1.25 -5.12 -14.65
N GLU A 127 1.04 -6.29 -14.03
CA GLU A 127 0.75 -7.52 -14.76
C GLU A 127 -0.54 -7.40 -15.60
N HIS A 128 -1.61 -6.88 -15.00
CA HIS A 128 -2.88 -6.66 -15.70
C HIS A 128 -2.73 -5.63 -16.83
N THR A 129 -1.94 -4.57 -16.63
CA THR A 129 -1.71 -3.53 -17.64
C THR A 129 -0.92 -4.08 -18.82
N VAL A 130 0.13 -4.86 -18.58
CA VAL A 130 0.91 -5.52 -19.64
C VAL A 130 0.07 -6.55 -20.39
N GLY A 131 -0.72 -7.35 -19.65
CA GLY A 131 -1.65 -8.31 -20.24
C GLY A 131 -2.72 -7.65 -21.12
N GLY A 132 -3.31 -6.55 -20.65
CA GLY A 132 -4.26 -5.74 -21.40
C GLY A 132 -3.64 -5.14 -22.67
N MET A 133 -2.43 -4.56 -22.56
CA MET A 133 -1.69 -4.05 -23.72
C MET A 133 -1.41 -5.14 -24.75
N ARG A 134 -1.07 -6.36 -24.31
CA ARG A 134 -0.86 -7.49 -25.23
C ARG A 134 -2.14 -7.85 -25.99
N LYS A 135 -3.28 -7.90 -25.31
CA LYS A 135 -4.60 -8.15 -25.94
C LYS A 135 -4.99 -7.07 -26.94
N ILE A 136 -4.66 -5.81 -26.64
CA ILE A 136 -4.88 -4.69 -27.57
C ILE A 136 -4.01 -4.85 -28.82
N ALA A 137 -2.72 -5.15 -28.66
CA ALA A 137 -1.82 -5.38 -29.79
C ALA A 137 -2.29 -6.55 -30.67
N GLU A 138 -2.76 -7.64 -30.04
CA GLU A 138 -3.31 -8.81 -30.73
C GLU A 138 -4.59 -8.45 -31.51
N SER A 139 -5.52 -7.71 -30.89
CA SER A 139 -6.76 -7.23 -31.54
C SER A 139 -6.48 -6.27 -32.69
N ALA A 140 -5.46 -5.41 -32.56
CA ALA A 140 -5.02 -4.51 -33.61
C ALA A 140 -4.43 -5.29 -34.81
N SER A 141 -3.65 -6.34 -34.53
CA SER A 141 -3.11 -7.22 -35.56
C SER A 141 -4.22 -7.96 -36.32
N MET A 142 -5.20 -8.53 -35.60
CA MET A 142 -6.36 -9.19 -36.22
C MET A 142 -7.19 -8.22 -37.07
N SER A 143 -7.36 -6.98 -36.60
CA SER A 143 -8.08 -5.95 -37.37
C SER A 143 -7.35 -5.60 -38.67
N ALA A 144 -6.01 -5.53 -38.64
CA ALA A 144 -5.21 -5.31 -39.85
C ALA A 144 -5.33 -6.47 -40.86
N GLU A 145 -5.39 -7.73 -40.39
CA GLU A 145 -5.67 -8.89 -41.25
C GLU A 145 -7.06 -8.82 -41.87
N HIS A 146 -8.08 -8.48 -41.09
CA HIS A 146 -9.44 -8.32 -41.61
C HIS A 146 -9.54 -7.20 -42.66
N ILE A 147 -8.83 -6.08 -42.46
CA ILE A 147 -8.76 -5.01 -43.46
C ILE A 147 -8.11 -5.51 -44.75
N SER A 148 -7.00 -6.24 -44.67
CA SER A 148 -6.32 -6.83 -45.82
C SER A 148 -7.22 -7.81 -46.60
N GLU A 149 -7.99 -8.65 -45.90
CA GLU A 149 -8.94 -9.55 -46.54
C GLU A 149 -10.10 -8.79 -47.21
N LEU A 150 -10.63 -7.74 -46.57
CA LEU A 150 -11.66 -6.88 -47.16
C LEU A 150 -11.15 -6.16 -48.43
N GLU A 151 -9.90 -5.70 -48.45
CA GLU A 151 -9.28 -5.12 -49.65
C GLU A 151 -9.24 -6.12 -50.81
N LYS A 152 -8.87 -7.37 -50.52
CA LYS A 152 -8.86 -8.46 -51.51
C LYS A 152 -10.26 -8.75 -52.04
N GLN A 153 -11.27 -8.81 -51.17
CA GLN A 153 -12.66 -9.00 -51.57
C GLN A 153 -13.17 -7.83 -52.41
N SER A 154 -12.84 -6.60 -52.05
CA SER A 154 -13.20 -5.41 -52.83
C SER A 154 -12.60 -5.45 -54.24
N SER A 155 -11.34 -5.87 -54.37
CA SER A 155 -10.69 -6.07 -55.68
C SER A 155 -11.40 -7.12 -56.53
N GLN A 156 -11.82 -8.24 -55.92
CA GLN A 156 -12.61 -9.27 -56.61
C GLN A 156 -13.97 -8.75 -57.07
N ILE A 157 -14.67 -7.97 -56.24
CA ILE A 157 -15.94 -7.34 -56.63
C ILE A 157 -15.72 -6.40 -57.82
N ASN A 158 -14.67 -5.58 -57.80
CA ASN A 158 -14.33 -4.70 -58.92
C ASN A 158 -14.04 -5.50 -60.21
N ALA A 159 -13.36 -6.64 -60.10
CA ALA A 159 -13.14 -7.54 -61.23
C ALA A 159 -14.45 -8.13 -61.79
N LEU A 160 -15.35 -8.60 -60.91
CA LEU A 160 -16.67 -9.10 -61.32
C LEU A 160 -17.51 -8.02 -61.99
N VAL A 161 -17.52 -6.79 -61.45
CA VAL A 161 -18.21 -5.64 -62.07
C VAL A 161 -17.68 -5.38 -63.48
N LYS A 162 -16.35 -5.47 -63.69
CA LYS A 162 -15.75 -5.34 -65.01
C LYS A 162 -16.22 -6.45 -65.96
N THR A 163 -16.23 -7.71 -65.52
CA THR A 163 -16.73 -8.83 -66.33
C THR A 163 -18.21 -8.69 -66.68
N ILE A 164 -19.06 -8.25 -65.74
CA ILE A 164 -20.48 -7.99 -66.00
C ILE A 164 -20.63 -6.92 -67.09
N LYS A 165 -19.80 -5.86 -67.04
CA LYS A 165 -19.80 -4.81 -68.06
C LYS A 165 -19.43 -5.37 -69.44
N GLU A 166 -18.39 -6.21 -69.52
CA GLU A 166 -17.97 -6.87 -70.76
C GLU A 166 -19.07 -7.78 -71.33
N ILE A 167 -19.77 -8.55 -70.48
CA ILE A 167 -20.90 -9.40 -70.89
C ILE A 167 -22.09 -8.56 -71.38
N ALA A 168 -22.40 -7.45 -70.69
CA ALA A 168 -23.46 -6.54 -71.10
C ALA A 168 -23.17 -5.92 -72.49
N ASP A 169 -21.92 -5.51 -72.72
CA ASP A 169 -21.48 -4.97 -74.00
C ASP A 169 -21.56 -6.03 -75.13
N GLN A 170 -21.15 -7.28 -74.86
CA GLN A 170 -21.31 -8.39 -75.81
C GLN A 170 -22.79 -8.69 -76.11
N THR A 171 -23.64 -8.70 -75.09
CA THR A 171 -25.07 -8.95 -75.25
C THR A 171 -25.72 -7.87 -76.11
N ASN A 172 -25.34 -6.60 -75.89
CA ASN A 172 -25.79 -5.47 -76.70
C ASN A 172 -25.34 -5.63 -78.16
N PHE A 173 -24.09 -6.03 -78.40
CA PHE A 173 -23.56 -6.28 -79.74
C PHE A 173 -24.31 -7.41 -80.48
N TYR A 174 -24.49 -8.59 -79.85
CA TYR A 174 -25.24 -9.70 -80.44
C TYR A 174 -26.70 -9.35 -80.72
N SER A 175 -27.32 -8.54 -79.85
CA SER A 175 -28.68 -8.04 -80.05
C SER A 175 -28.76 -7.17 -81.31
N ILE A 176 -27.77 -6.31 -81.55
CA ILE A 176 -27.67 -5.48 -82.77
C ILE A 176 -27.39 -6.35 -84.02
N GLU A 177 -26.51 -7.35 -83.94
CA GLU A 177 -26.27 -8.28 -85.06
C GLU A 177 -27.51 -9.10 -85.44
N CYS A 178 -28.25 -9.58 -84.44
CA CYS A 178 -29.52 -10.29 -84.66
C CYS A 178 -30.56 -9.38 -85.34
N LEU A 179 -30.65 -8.09 -84.97
CA LEU A 179 -31.49 -7.11 -85.66
C LEU A 179 -31.07 -6.92 -87.13
N HIS A 180 -29.77 -6.89 -87.42
CA HIS A 180 -29.25 -6.80 -88.79
C HIS A 180 -29.55 -8.05 -89.63
N ARG A 181 -29.29 -9.26 -89.10
CA ARG A 181 -29.53 -10.53 -89.79
C ARG A 181 -31.03 -10.84 -89.95
N GLY A 182 -31.85 -10.49 -88.96
CA GLY A 182 -33.31 -10.58 -89.03
C GLY A 182 -33.92 -9.66 -90.09
N GLY A 183 -33.29 -8.52 -90.37
CA GLY A 183 -33.64 -7.64 -91.49
C GLY A 183 -33.32 -8.23 -92.87
N ALA A 184 -32.31 -9.09 -92.98
CA ALA A 184 -31.89 -9.71 -94.24
C ALA A 184 -32.74 -10.93 -94.64
N SER A 185 -33.27 -11.69 -93.67
CA SER A 185 -34.07 -12.90 -93.96
C SER A 185 -35.47 -12.59 -94.53
N ARG A 186 -36.04 -11.39 -94.27
CA ARG A 186 -37.37 -11.00 -94.78
C ARG A 186 -37.43 -10.67 -96.28
N ARG A 187 -36.31 -10.66 -97.03
CA ARG A 187 -36.31 -10.33 -98.46
C ARG A 187 -36.32 -11.51 -99.44
N ASN A 188 -36.14 -12.78 -99.01
CA ASN A 188 -35.92 -13.87 -99.98
C ASN A 188 -36.73 -15.18 -99.80
N GLY A 189 -37.89 -15.16 -99.14
CA GLY A 189 -38.84 -16.28 -99.09
C GLY A 189 -40.23 -15.90 -99.59
N LYS A 190 -40.45 -15.85 -100.90
CA LYS A 190 -41.76 -15.57 -101.54
C LYS A 190 -42.72 -16.76 -101.39
N ARG A 191 -44.02 -16.44 -101.24
CA ARG A 191 -45.26 -17.12 -101.70
C ARG A 191 -45.25 -18.66 -101.80
N VAL A 192 -46.27 -19.32 -101.22
CA VAL A 192 -47.14 -20.36 -101.86
C VAL A 192 -48.16 -20.95 -100.84
N CYS A 193 -49.41 -21.10 -101.30
CA CYS A 193 -50.59 -21.84 -100.79
C CYS A 193 -51.25 -21.40 -99.44
N GLY A 194 -52.55 -21.11 -99.31
CA GLY A 194 -53.73 -21.35 -100.16
C GLY A 194 -54.71 -22.33 -99.49
N GLY A 195 -55.92 -21.86 -99.13
CA GLY A 195 -57.17 -22.63 -98.91
C GLY A 195 -57.23 -23.58 -97.69
N SER A 196 -58.09 -23.37 -96.67
CA SER A 196 -59.55 -23.55 -96.63
C SER A 196 -60.07 -25.00 -96.79
N ARG A 197 -60.65 -25.53 -95.67
CA ARG A 197 -61.86 -26.39 -95.52
C ARG A 197 -61.90 -27.73 -96.33
N ARG A 198 -62.22 -28.90 -95.79
CA ARG A 198 -63.38 -29.41 -94.99
C ARG A 198 -62.89 -30.74 -94.36
N GLY A 199 -63.33 -31.24 -93.20
CA GLY A 199 -64.67 -31.29 -92.62
C GLY A 199 -65.18 -32.74 -92.65
N ALA A 200 -64.97 -33.47 -91.54
CA ALA A 200 -65.80 -34.53 -90.97
C ALA A 200 -65.51 -34.55 -89.46
#